data_AF-A0A9P8CT82-F1
#
_entry.id   AF-A0A9P8CT82-F1
#
_cell.length_a   1.000
_cell.length_b   1.000
_cell.length_c   1.000
_cell.angle_alpha   90.00
_cell.angle_beta   90.00
_cell.angle_gamma   90.00
#
_symmetry.space_group_name_H-M   'P 1'
#
loop_
_entity.id
_entity.type
_entity.pdbx_description
1 polymer ?
#
loop_
_entity_poly.entity_id
_entity_poly.type
_entity_poly.pdbx_seq_one_letter_code
_entity_poly.pdbx_strand_id
1 'polypeptide(L)'
;MVGRKGLPAAACQTSCSEESMCTLGVSSMVLAGTQLLPGRGDRICGEVELSFEFTMGQRKATEPPESPSAAKRVKHGEVEDTQAVEKKGKEPMKRIPFPEKPAVIEERNGEIEFRVVNNDGEQDSHIILTGLKCIFQKQLPKMPKDYIARLVYDRTHRSIAIVKKPLEVIGGITYRPFKGRQFAEIVFCAISSDQQVKGYGAHLMAHLKDYVKASSDVMHFLTYADNYAIGYFKKQGFTKEITLEKRIWMGYIKDYEGGTIMQCTMLPRVRYLEQGRMLLKQKECILAKIRAYSKSHIVHAPPKEWKNGVKPIDPLSIPAIAASGWSPDMDALARQPRHGPNYNQLLHLLNDMQNHNSAWPFLVPVNRDDVADYYDVIKEPMDFSTMESKLEADQYLTPEDFIKDAKLVFNNCRKYNNESTPYAKSANKLEKFMYAQIEAIPEWSHLATSK
;
A
#
# COMPACT_ATOMS: atom_id res chain seq x y z
N MET A 1 60.32 -15.09 36.50
CA MET A 1 58.98 -14.70 36.97
C MET A 1 58.29 -13.87 35.89
N VAL A 2 57.09 -14.28 35.49
CA VAL A 2 55.89 -13.49 35.10
C VAL A 2 56.09 -12.09 34.49
N GLY A 3 55.59 -11.87 33.26
CA GLY A 3 55.64 -10.56 32.58
C GLY A 3 54.81 -10.44 31.28
N ARG A 4 53.54 -10.89 31.31
CA ARG A 4 52.45 -10.68 30.33
C ARG A 4 52.79 -10.33 28.86
N LYS A 5 52.47 -11.26 27.94
CA LYS A 5 52.27 -10.98 26.50
C LYS A 5 51.06 -10.05 26.31
N GLY A 6 51.23 -8.93 25.61
CA GLY A 6 50.11 -8.15 25.05
C GLY A 6 49.76 -8.64 23.65
N LEU A 7 48.47 -8.90 23.37
CA LEU A 7 47.99 -9.11 22.01
C LEU A 7 47.75 -7.75 21.31
N PRO A 8 47.95 -7.64 19.99
CA PRO A 8 47.59 -6.45 19.24
C PRO A 8 46.08 -6.32 19.11
N ALA A 9 45.56 -5.10 19.23
CA ALA A 9 44.15 -4.81 19.02
C ALA A 9 43.77 -5.02 17.54
N ALA A 10 42.85 -5.95 17.27
CA ALA A 10 42.29 -6.14 15.94
C ALA A 10 41.33 -4.99 15.60
N ALA A 11 41.70 -4.16 14.62
CA ALA A 11 40.80 -3.15 14.07
C ALA A 11 39.69 -3.83 13.25
N CYS A 12 38.52 -4.03 13.84
CA CYS A 12 37.36 -4.52 13.13
C CYS A 12 36.69 -3.38 12.35
N GLN A 13 37.14 -3.17 11.11
CA GLN A 13 36.42 -2.32 10.15
C GLN A 13 35.12 -3.03 9.75
N THR A 14 34.03 -2.71 10.45
CA THR A 14 32.67 -3.07 10.03
C THR A 14 32.15 -1.98 9.10
N SER A 15 32.14 -2.27 7.80
CA SER A 15 31.48 -1.43 6.80
C SER A 15 29.96 -1.51 6.98
N CYS A 16 29.38 -0.58 7.73
CA CYS A 16 27.94 -0.35 7.73
C CYS A 16 27.51 0.17 6.35
N SER A 17 26.80 -0.66 5.59
CA SER A 17 26.12 -0.24 4.37
C SER A 17 24.92 0.63 4.74
N GLU A 18 24.99 1.91 4.42
CA GLU A 18 23.89 2.87 4.60
C GLU A 18 22.72 2.57 3.64
N GLU A 19 21.68 1.87 4.11
CA GLU A 19 20.37 1.91 3.46
C GLU A 19 19.23 1.54 4.43
N SER A 20 18.89 2.46 5.34
CA SER A 20 17.65 2.39 6.12
C SER A 20 17.17 3.76 6.62
N MET A 21 15.88 4.01 6.42
CA MET A 21 15.05 5.07 7.02
C MET A 21 15.46 6.53 6.77
N CYS A 22 14.92 7.09 5.68
CA CYS A 22 14.62 8.53 5.58
C CYS A 22 13.10 8.74 5.50
N THR A 23 12.38 8.41 6.58
CA THR A 23 10.96 8.75 6.79
C THR A 23 10.83 10.20 7.25
N LEU A 24 11.14 11.14 6.36
CA LEU A 24 10.76 12.54 6.56
C LEU A 24 9.24 12.66 6.46
N GLY A 25 8.60 12.88 7.61
CA GLY A 25 7.15 13.04 7.73
C GLY A 25 6.66 14.23 6.92
N VAL A 26 5.90 13.97 5.86
CA VAL A 26 5.12 15.00 5.17
C VAL A 26 3.84 15.20 5.98
N SER A 27 3.83 16.23 6.83
CA SER A 27 2.63 16.61 7.58
C SER A 27 1.50 16.92 6.60
N SER A 28 0.40 16.17 6.73
CA SER A 28 -0.76 16.31 5.85
C SER A 28 -1.65 17.44 6.34
N MET A 29 -1.80 18.50 5.55
CA MET A 29 -2.85 19.49 5.76
C MET A 29 -4.22 18.83 5.50
N VAL A 30 -4.87 18.39 6.58
CA VAL A 30 -6.28 18.00 6.57
C VAL A 30 -7.11 19.20 7.02
N LEU A 31 -8.06 19.63 6.19
CA LEU A 31 -9.11 20.57 6.58
C LEU A 31 -9.94 19.94 7.70
N ALA A 32 -9.96 20.57 8.87
CA ALA A 32 -10.71 20.08 10.02
C ALA A 32 -12.22 20.08 9.71
N GLY A 33 -12.78 18.89 9.52
CA GLY A 33 -14.23 18.68 9.59
C GLY A 33 -14.68 18.69 11.04
N THR A 34 -15.73 19.45 11.34
CA THR A 34 -16.27 19.60 12.71
C THR A 34 -16.84 18.27 13.21
N GLN A 35 -16.23 17.66 14.23
CA GLN A 35 -16.82 16.54 14.97
C GLN A 35 -17.56 17.06 16.21
N LEU A 36 -18.85 16.72 16.29
CA LEU A 36 -19.69 16.93 17.46
C LEU A 36 -19.45 15.82 18.50
N LEU A 37 -19.35 16.20 19.78
CA LEU A 37 -19.19 15.28 20.90
C LEU A 37 -20.53 14.57 21.24
N PRO A 38 -20.51 13.30 21.69
CA PRO A 38 -21.73 12.59 22.09
C PRO A 38 -22.17 12.98 23.51
N GLY A 39 -23.29 13.70 23.60
CA GLY A 39 -24.04 13.91 24.85
C GLY A 39 -25.05 12.78 25.09
N ARG A 40 -25.31 12.44 26.36
CA ARG A 40 -26.27 11.40 26.76
C ARG A 40 -27.69 11.74 26.29
N GLY A 41 -28.43 10.73 25.85
CA GLY A 41 -29.75 10.93 25.23
C GLY A 41 -30.92 10.95 26.22
N ASP A 42 -32.05 11.42 25.71
CA ASP A 42 -33.38 11.04 26.17
C ASP A 42 -34.34 10.95 24.95
N ARG A 43 -35.36 10.09 25.06
CA ARG A 43 -36.32 9.84 23.96
C ARG A 43 -37.50 10.81 24.02
N ILE A 44 -37.65 11.67 23.01
CA ILE A 44 -38.95 12.27 22.65
C ILE A 44 -39.09 12.27 21.12
N CYS A 45 -40.21 11.74 20.61
CA CYS A 45 -40.56 11.78 19.21
C CYS A 45 -41.31 13.08 18.88
N GLY A 46 -40.97 13.73 17.76
CA GLY A 46 -41.69 14.87 17.21
C GLY A 46 -41.11 15.28 15.87
N GLU A 47 -41.91 15.25 14.82
CA GLU A 47 -41.53 15.75 13.50
C GLU A 47 -41.48 17.28 13.53
N VAL A 48 -40.39 17.86 13.01
CA VAL A 48 -40.27 19.30 12.78
C VAL A 48 -39.58 19.52 11.44
N GLU A 49 -40.34 19.99 10.45
CA GLU A 49 -39.79 20.52 9.21
C GLU A 49 -38.99 21.81 9.51
N LEU A 50 -37.75 21.88 9.02
CA LEU A 50 -36.93 23.09 9.10
C LEU A 50 -36.81 23.73 7.71
N SER A 51 -37.73 24.66 7.43
CA SER A 51 -37.65 25.59 6.32
C SER A 51 -36.51 26.59 6.52
N PHE A 52 -35.55 26.62 5.60
CA PHE A 52 -34.52 27.68 5.56
C PHE A 52 -34.89 28.74 4.52
N GLU A 53 -35.36 29.91 4.99
CA GLU A 53 -35.45 31.10 4.16
C GLU A 53 -34.05 31.70 3.92
N PHE A 54 -33.74 32.02 2.66
CA PHE A 54 -32.45 32.60 2.26
C PHE A 54 -32.64 34.04 1.78
N THR A 55 -32.38 35.03 2.64
CA THR A 55 -32.50 36.45 2.27
C THR A 55 -31.37 36.87 1.32
N MET A 56 -31.70 37.12 0.05
CA MET A 56 -30.75 37.62 -0.95
C MET A 56 -30.39 39.10 -0.75
N GLY A 57 -29.15 39.38 -0.38
CA GLY A 57 -28.54 40.71 -0.51
C GLY A 57 -27.85 40.87 -1.88
N GLN A 58 -28.40 41.70 -2.78
CA GLN A 58 -27.85 41.90 -4.12
C GLN A 58 -26.53 42.70 -4.12
N ARG A 59 -25.52 42.22 -4.85
CA ARG A 59 -24.47 43.06 -5.46
C ARG A 59 -24.27 42.65 -6.91
N LYS A 60 -24.25 43.62 -7.83
CA LYS A 60 -24.26 43.41 -9.29
C LYS A 60 -22.93 42.85 -9.79
N ALA A 61 -23.00 42.03 -10.85
CA ALA A 61 -21.85 41.52 -11.59
C ALA A 61 -21.88 42.02 -13.05
N THR A 62 -20.72 42.47 -13.51
CA THR A 62 -20.34 42.93 -14.86
C THR A 62 -18.81 42.72 -14.91
N GLU A 63 -18.16 41.99 -15.82
CA GLU A 63 -18.49 41.37 -17.12
C GLU A 63 -17.75 40.01 -17.25
N PRO A 64 -18.03 39.15 -18.26
CA PRO A 64 -17.28 37.90 -18.45
C PRO A 64 -15.95 38.09 -19.20
N PRO A 65 -14.91 37.27 -18.93
CA PRO A 65 -13.64 37.32 -19.67
C PRO A 65 -13.73 36.59 -21.01
N GLU A 66 -13.59 37.32 -22.12
CA GLU A 66 -13.52 36.74 -23.47
C GLU A 66 -12.16 36.12 -23.80
N SER A 67 -12.17 35.17 -24.73
CA SER A 67 -10.97 34.46 -25.23
C SER A 67 -10.65 34.91 -26.67
N PRO A 68 -9.41 35.34 -26.96
CA PRO A 68 -9.07 35.84 -28.29
C PRO A 68 -8.68 34.70 -29.24
N SER A 69 -9.60 34.36 -30.16
CA SER A 69 -9.33 33.51 -31.32
C SER A 69 -9.09 34.34 -32.58
N ALA A 70 -7.91 34.15 -33.18
CA ALA A 70 -7.55 34.35 -34.60
C ALA A 70 -8.07 35.59 -35.38
N ALA A 71 -7.15 36.50 -35.76
CA ALA A 71 -7.33 37.39 -36.91
C ALA A 71 -6.02 37.73 -37.68
N LYS A 72 -5.99 37.34 -38.96
CA LYS A 72 -5.42 38.03 -40.14
C LYS A 72 -3.93 38.51 -40.16
N ARG A 73 -3.11 37.70 -40.86
CA ARG A 73 -2.21 38.04 -42.00
C ARG A 73 -1.82 39.52 -42.20
N VAL A 74 -0.52 39.83 -42.15
CA VAL A 74 0.09 41.11 -42.58
C VAL A 74 1.22 40.86 -43.62
N LYS A 75 1.54 41.90 -44.39
CA LYS A 75 2.33 41.93 -45.65
C LYS A 75 3.81 42.32 -45.39
N HIS A 76 4.74 42.01 -46.31
CA HIS A 76 6.14 42.48 -46.28
C HIS A 76 6.28 44.00 -46.46
N GLY A 77 7.38 44.56 -45.95
CA GLY A 77 7.72 45.98 -45.96
C GLY A 77 8.83 46.30 -44.96
N GLU A 78 9.93 46.89 -45.42
CA GLU A 78 11.17 47.13 -44.66
C GLU A 78 11.59 48.62 -44.85
N VAL A 79 12.51 49.25 -44.08
CA VAL A 79 13.62 48.79 -43.21
C VAL A 79 13.71 49.70 -41.94
N GLU A 80 14.75 49.52 -41.10
CA GLU A 80 15.32 50.46 -40.09
C GLU A 80 14.57 50.70 -38.75
N ASP A 81 15.23 50.94 -37.61
CA ASP A 81 16.52 50.43 -37.10
C ASP A 81 16.52 50.48 -35.54
N THR A 82 17.43 49.71 -34.91
CA THR A 82 17.91 49.78 -33.52
C THR A 82 16.97 50.27 -32.38
N GLN A 83 16.45 49.31 -31.60
CA GLN A 83 16.78 49.23 -30.16
C GLN A 83 16.50 47.84 -29.57
N ALA A 84 17.50 47.28 -28.88
CA ALA A 84 17.48 45.90 -28.42
C ALA A 84 16.72 45.74 -27.09
N VAL A 85 15.53 45.12 -27.14
CA VAL A 85 14.87 44.60 -25.94
C VAL A 85 15.45 43.21 -25.64
N GLU A 86 16.21 43.10 -24.56
CA GLU A 86 16.76 41.82 -24.08
C GLU A 86 15.63 40.81 -23.83
N LYS A 87 15.58 39.76 -24.66
CA LYS A 87 14.77 38.58 -24.37
C LYS A 87 15.38 37.85 -23.17
N LYS A 88 14.87 38.12 -21.96
CA LYS A 88 15.08 37.22 -20.81
C LYS A 88 14.69 35.81 -21.25
N GLY A 89 15.70 34.95 -21.37
CA GLY A 89 15.51 33.57 -21.80
C GLY A 89 14.54 32.86 -20.87
N LYS A 90 13.62 32.06 -21.45
CA LYS A 90 12.87 31.09 -20.64
C LYS A 90 13.89 30.17 -20.00
N GLU A 91 13.96 30.16 -18.67
CA GLU A 91 14.87 29.27 -17.95
C GLU A 91 14.65 27.82 -18.43
N PRO A 92 15.74 27.05 -18.66
CA PRO A 92 15.62 25.70 -19.17
C PRO A 92 14.82 24.85 -18.17
N MET A 93 13.71 24.28 -18.64
CA MET A 93 12.77 23.53 -17.82
C MET A 93 13.52 22.37 -17.12
N LYS A 94 13.69 22.48 -15.80
CA LYS A 94 14.52 21.56 -15.01
C LYS A 94 13.98 20.13 -15.13
N ARG A 95 14.72 19.27 -15.86
CA ARG A 95 14.35 17.85 -16.02
C ARG A 95 14.43 17.18 -14.66
N ILE A 96 13.33 16.54 -14.26
CA ILE A 96 13.20 15.88 -12.97
C ILE A 96 13.62 14.41 -13.18
N PRO A 97 14.64 13.90 -12.47
CA PRO A 97 15.09 12.54 -12.65
C PRO A 97 14.00 11.55 -12.23
N PHE A 98 13.81 10.52 -13.05
CA PHE A 98 12.92 9.40 -12.74
C PHE A 98 13.78 8.14 -12.61
N PRO A 99 13.97 7.59 -11.39
CA PRO A 99 14.74 6.36 -11.21
C PRO A 99 13.97 5.19 -11.80
N GLU A 100 14.56 4.54 -12.81
CA GLU A 100 13.99 3.36 -13.46
C GLU A 100 14.41 2.08 -12.74
N LYS A 101 13.52 1.09 -12.70
CA LYS A 101 13.81 -0.22 -12.09
C LYS A 101 14.63 -1.09 -13.07
N PRO A 102 15.47 -2.02 -12.59
CA PRO A 102 16.28 -2.90 -13.44
C PRO A 102 15.47 -3.56 -14.57
N ALA A 103 14.30 -4.13 -14.27
CA ALA A 103 13.41 -4.75 -15.26
C ALA A 103 13.00 -3.83 -16.44
N VAL A 104 12.87 -2.52 -16.21
CA VAL A 104 12.53 -1.52 -17.24
C VAL A 104 13.75 -1.22 -18.13
N ILE A 105 14.95 -1.25 -17.53
CA ILE A 105 16.21 -1.05 -18.23
C ILE A 105 16.55 -2.28 -19.09
N GLU A 106 16.44 -3.49 -18.53
CA GLU A 106 16.64 -4.75 -19.26
C GLU A 106 15.66 -4.89 -20.44
N GLU A 107 14.39 -4.47 -20.31
CA GLU A 107 13.43 -4.41 -21.44
C GLU A 107 13.83 -3.37 -22.49
N ARG A 108 14.19 -2.14 -22.09
CA ARG A 108 14.62 -1.09 -23.04
C ARG A 108 15.88 -1.50 -23.82
N ASN A 109 16.80 -2.19 -23.17
CA ASN A 109 18.02 -2.73 -23.79
C ASN A 109 17.72 -3.92 -24.72
N GLY A 110 16.49 -4.47 -24.67
CA GLY A 110 16.08 -5.64 -25.43
C GLY A 110 16.68 -6.95 -24.90
N GLU A 111 17.13 -6.98 -23.64
CA GLU A 111 17.65 -8.17 -22.96
C GLU A 111 16.49 -9.11 -22.57
N ILE A 112 15.38 -8.51 -22.12
CA ILE A 112 14.11 -9.20 -21.87
C ILE A 112 12.98 -8.64 -22.75
N GLU A 113 11.93 -9.43 -22.92
CA GLU A 113 10.70 -9.06 -23.61
C GLU A 113 9.47 -9.73 -22.97
N PHE A 114 8.29 -9.13 -23.17
CA PHE A 114 7.02 -9.62 -22.65
C PHE A 114 6.21 -10.26 -23.78
N ARG A 115 6.06 -11.58 -23.76
CA ARG A 115 5.28 -12.33 -24.76
C ARG A 115 3.96 -12.81 -24.15
N VAL A 116 2.85 -12.59 -24.86
CA VAL A 116 1.56 -13.23 -24.54
C VAL A 116 1.39 -14.46 -25.41
N VAL A 117 1.22 -15.62 -24.78
CA VAL A 117 1.14 -16.94 -25.43
C VAL A 117 -0.07 -17.72 -24.92
N ASN A 118 -0.54 -18.68 -25.71
CA ASN A 118 -1.55 -19.67 -25.34
C ASN A 118 -1.23 -21.00 -26.04
N ASN A 119 -1.98 -22.06 -25.77
CA ASN A 119 -1.81 -23.34 -26.47
C ASN A 119 -2.44 -23.26 -27.88
N ASP A 120 -1.77 -22.54 -28.77
CA ASP A 120 -2.07 -22.35 -30.19
C ASP A 120 -1.61 -23.53 -31.07
N GLY A 121 -0.53 -24.21 -30.66
CA GLY A 121 0.14 -25.28 -31.40
C GLY A 121 1.53 -24.91 -31.91
N GLU A 122 1.95 -23.65 -31.73
CA GLU A 122 3.25 -23.15 -32.18
C GLU A 122 4.39 -23.59 -31.25
N GLN A 123 5.57 -23.82 -31.84
CA GLN A 123 6.74 -24.32 -31.11
C GLN A 123 7.22 -23.33 -30.04
N ASP A 124 7.33 -22.04 -30.37
CA ASP A 124 7.74 -20.97 -29.45
C ASP A 124 6.76 -20.86 -28.27
N SER A 125 5.45 -20.84 -28.54
CA SER A 125 4.40 -20.82 -27.52
C SER A 125 4.51 -22.05 -26.61
N HIS A 126 4.74 -23.25 -27.16
CA HIS A 126 4.90 -24.46 -26.37
C HIS A 126 6.15 -24.45 -25.48
N ILE A 127 7.28 -23.92 -25.96
CA ILE A 127 8.51 -23.75 -25.17
C ILE A 127 8.25 -22.80 -23.99
N ILE A 128 7.64 -21.63 -24.25
CA ILE A 128 7.37 -20.63 -23.22
C ILE A 128 6.38 -21.15 -22.17
N LEU A 129 5.29 -21.79 -22.59
CA LEU A 129 4.32 -22.42 -21.67
C LEU A 129 4.98 -23.52 -20.83
N THR A 130 5.90 -24.29 -21.41
CA THR A 130 6.65 -25.33 -20.67
C THR A 130 7.60 -24.72 -19.64
N GLY A 131 8.29 -23.63 -19.97
CA GLY A 131 9.09 -22.86 -19.02
C GLY A 131 8.25 -22.31 -17.87
N LEU A 132 7.10 -21.67 -18.18
CA LEU A 132 6.16 -21.16 -17.17
C LEU A 132 5.64 -22.26 -16.24
N LYS A 133 5.19 -23.40 -16.79
CA LYS A 133 4.78 -24.57 -16.01
C LYS A 133 5.86 -24.99 -15.01
N CYS A 134 7.12 -25.08 -15.47
CA CYS A 134 8.25 -25.45 -14.61
C CYS A 134 8.52 -24.43 -13.50
N ILE A 135 8.30 -23.13 -13.75
CA ILE A 135 8.41 -22.08 -12.73
C ILE A 135 7.27 -22.20 -11.73
N PHE A 136 6.02 -22.27 -12.19
CA PHE A 136 4.85 -22.40 -11.31
C PHE A 136 4.95 -23.67 -10.43
N GLN A 137 5.37 -24.81 -10.99
CA GLN A 137 5.58 -26.05 -10.22
C GLN A 137 6.69 -25.95 -9.15
N LYS A 138 7.63 -25.01 -9.28
CA LYS A 138 8.66 -24.74 -8.26
C LYS A 138 8.21 -23.69 -7.24
N GLN A 139 7.59 -22.60 -7.70
CA GLN A 139 7.22 -21.45 -6.87
C GLN A 139 5.88 -21.64 -6.12
N LEU A 140 5.01 -22.54 -6.57
CA LEU A 140 3.70 -22.83 -5.98
C LEU A 140 3.63 -24.28 -5.48
N PRO A 141 4.45 -24.69 -4.48
CA PRO A 141 4.56 -26.09 -4.06
C PRO A 141 3.28 -26.69 -3.46
N LYS A 142 2.31 -25.84 -3.04
CA LYS A 142 0.98 -26.26 -2.58
C LYS A 142 0.03 -26.68 -3.73
N MET A 143 0.32 -26.28 -4.97
CA MET A 143 -0.52 -26.57 -6.13
C MET A 143 -0.08 -27.89 -6.79
N PRO A 144 -1.00 -28.84 -7.07
CA PRO A 144 -0.63 -30.09 -7.72
C PRO A 144 0.02 -29.87 -9.09
N LYS A 145 1.10 -30.61 -9.38
CA LYS A 145 1.89 -30.42 -10.61
C LYS A 145 1.08 -30.61 -11.88
N ASP A 146 0.18 -31.60 -11.89
CA ASP A 146 -0.69 -31.89 -13.03
C ASP A 146 -1.82 -30.86 -13.18
N TYR A 147 -2.28 -30.28 -12.06
CA TYR A 147 -3.24 -29.17 -12.07
C TYR A 147 -2.64 -27.94 -12.75
N ILE A 148 -1.40 -27.58 -12.39
CA ILE A 148 -0.64 -26.51 -13.05
C ILE A 148 -0.49 -26.80 -14.55
N ALA A 149 0.01 -27.99 -14.90
CA ALA A 149 0.23 -28.35 -16.30
C ALA A 149 -1.08 -28.27 -17.12
N ARG A 150 -2.17 -28.83 -16.59
CA ARG A 150 -3.49 -28.83 -17.24
C ARG A 150 -4.00 -27.41 -17.53
N LEU A 151 -3.85 -26.47 -16.60
CA LEU A 151 -4.32 -25.09 -16.81
C LEU A 151 -3.36 -24.23 -17.65
N VAL A 152 -2.04 -24.43 -17.54
CA VAL A 152 -1.06 -23.71 -18.38
C VAL A 152 -1.20 -24.07 -19.86
N TYR A 153 -1.48 -25.34 -20.18
CA TYR A 153 -1.73 -25.78 -21.55
C TYR A 153 -3.23 -25.74 -21.96
N ASP A 154 -4.14 -25.22 -21.13
CA ASP A 154 -5.55 -25.10 -21.48
C ASP A 154 -5.78 -23.99 -22.51
N ARG A 155 -6.53 -24.28 -23.58
CA ARG A 155 -6.75 -23.34 -24.69
C ARG A 155 -7.60 -22.12 -24.34
N THR A 156 -8.35 -22.15 -23.23
CA THR A 156 -9.13 -21.01 -22.72
C THR A 156 -8.31 -20.09 -21.83
N HIS A 157 -7.12 -20.52 -21.42
CA HIS A 157 -6.17 -19.72 -20.64
C HIS A 157 -5.16 -19.02 -21.56
N ARG A 158 -4.63 -17.91 -21.08
CA ARG A 158 -3.54 -17.16 -21.69
C ARG A 158 -2.45 -16.93 -20.67
N SER A 159 -1.21 -16.86 -21.11
CA SER A 159 -0.09 -16.53 -20.24
C SER A 159 0.70 -15.35 -20.79
N ILE A 160 1.02 -14.39 -19.93
CA ILE A 160 2.04 -13.38 -20.24
C ILE A 160 3.34 -13.81 -19.55
N ALA A 161 4.40 -13.95 -20.34
CA ALA A 161 5.71 -14.43 -19.92
C ALA A 161 6.76 -13.32 -20.05
N ILE A 162 7.68 -13.27 -19.09
CA ILE A 162 8.95 -12.56 -19.22
C ILE A 162 9.95 -13.53 -19.85
N VAL A 163 10.44 -13.21 -21.04
CA VAL A 163 11.40 -14.02 -21.79
C VAL A 163 12.71 -13.24 -21.89
N LYS A 164 13.82 -13.85 -21.48
CA LYS A 164 15.19 -13.37 -21.70
C LYS A 164 15.76 -14.06 -22.94
N LYS A 165 16.46 -13.30 -23.78
CA LYS A 165 16.95 -13.84 -25.05
C LYS A 165 18.01 -14.95 -24.83
N PRO A 166 17.98 -16.05 -25.60
CA PRO A 166 17.08 -16.29 -26.75
C PRO A 166 15.64 -16.68 -26.39
N LEU A 167 15.42 -17.60 -25.44
CA LEU A 167 14.08 -18.13 -25.06
C LEU A 167 14.00 -18.57 -23.58
N GLU A 168 14.80 -17.98 -22.69
CA GLU A 168 14.76 -18.31 -21.25
C GLU A 168 13.54 -17.65 -20.58
N VAL A 169 12.68 -18.43 -19.92
CA VAL A 169 11.53 -17.88 -19.19
C VAL A 169 11.95 -17.50 -17.77
N ILE A 170 11.76 -16.23 -17.39
CA ILE A 170 12.03 -15.71 -16.03
C ILE A 170 10.82 -15.86 -15.09
N GLY A 171 9.61 -15.78 -15.64
CA GLY A 171 8.36 -15.80 -14.89
C GLY A 171 7.17 -15.38 -15.73
N GLY A 172 5.98 -15.38 -15.14
CA GLY A 172 4.77 -15.03 -15.85
C GLY A 172 3.50 -15.03 -15.01
N ILE A 173 2.41 -14.63 -15.67
CA ILE A 173 1.05 -14.70 -15.15
C ILE A 173 0.19 -15.51 -16.13
N THR A 174 -0.41 -16.60 -15.67
CA THR A 174 -1.48 -17.31 -16.39
C THR A 174 -2.83 -16.79 -15.90
N TYR A 175 -3.67 -16.39 -16.85
CA TYR A 175 -4.99 -15.81 -16.59
C TYR A 175 -6.04 -16.35 -17.56
N ARG A 176 -7.31 -16.28 -17.16
CA ARG A 176 -8.47 -16.73 -17.92
C ARG A 176 -9.47 -15.58 -18.09
N PRO A 177 -9.59 -14.98 -19.29
CA PRO A 177 -10.52 -13.89 -19.53
C PRO A 177 -11.96 -14.38 -19.77
N PHE A 178 -12.94 -13.80 -19.09
CA PHE A 178 -14.36 -14.11 -19.25
C PHE A 178 -15.05 -13.03 -20.11
N LYS A 179 -15.07 -13.27 -21.42
CA LYS A 179 -15.66 -12.37 -22.42
C LYS A 179 -17.11 -12.00 -22.06
N GLY A 180 -17.46 -10.72 -22.12
CA GLY A 180 -18.81 -10.23 -21.82
C GLY A 180 -19.14 -10.18 -20.32
N ARG A 181 -18.18 -10.50 -19.44
CA ARG A 181 -18.28 -10.35 -17.98
C ARG A 181 -17.29 -9.31 -17.43
N GLN A 182 -16.52 -8.66 -18.30
CA GLN A 182 -15.56 -7.60 -17.99
C GLN A 182 -14.51 -7.96 -16.92
N PHE A 183 -14.28 -9.25 -16.64
CA PHE A 183 -13.27 -9.71 -15.69
C PHE A 183 -12.41 -10.84 -16.25
N ALA A 184 -11.21 -11.00 -15.68
CA ALA A 184 -10.37 -12.17 -15.86
C ALA A 184 -9.93 -12.75 -14.51
N GLU A 185 -9.84 -14.07 -14.43
CA GLU A 185 -9.25 -14.78 -13.30
C GLU A 185 -7.73 -14.84 -13.50
N ILE A 186 -6.95 -14.39 -12.51
CA ILE A 186 -5.52 -14.68 -12.43
C ILE A 186 -5.39 -16.04 -11.72
N VAL A 187 -4.86 -17.02 -12.45
CA VAL A 187 -4.76 -18.42 -12.00
C VAL A 187 -3.40 -18.67 -11.37
N PHE A 188 -2.32 -18.23 -12.02
CA PHE A 188 -0.96 -18.34 -11.51
C PHE A 188 -0.19 -17.04 -11.73
N CYS A 189 0.64 -16.65 -10.77
CA CYS A 189 1.53 -15.50 -10.85
C CYS A 189 2.83 -15.84 -10.12
N ALA A 190 3.95 -15.93 -10.83
CA ALA A 190 5.24 -16.28 -10.22
C ALA A 190 6.43 -15.74 -11.04
N ILE A 191 7.51 -15.43 -10.32
CA ILE A 191 8.83 -15.08 -10.87
C ILE A 191 9.85 -16.06 -10.26
N SER A 192 10.81 -16.54 -11.05
CA SER A 192 11.88 -17.42 -10.56
C SER A 192 12.66 -16.75 -9.43
N SER A 193 12.99 -17.52 -8.37
CA SER A 193 13.50 -17.00 -7.09
C SER A 193 14.77 -16.15 -7.24
N ASP A 194 15.66 -16.56 -8.14
CA ASP A 194 16.92 -15.88 -8.50
C ASP A 194 16.73 -14.51 -9.19
N GLN A 195 15.53 -14.26 -9.74
CA GLN A 195 15.16 -13.00 -10.38
C GLN A 195 14.20 -12.14 -9.55
N GLN A 196 13.84 -12.57 -8.34
CA GLN A 196 12.99 -11.76 -7.45
C GLN A 196 13.70 -10.46 -7.01
N VAL A 197 12.95 -9.55 -6.38
CA VAL A 197 13.41 -8.21 -5.93
C VAL A 197 13.76 -7.21 -7.05
N LYS A 198 14.19 -7.63 -8.24
CA LYS A 198 14.52 -6.78 -9.42
C LYS A 198 13.34 -5.94 -9.99
N GLY A 199 12.14 -6.10 -9.45
CA GLY A 199 10.92 -5.38 -9.86
C GLY A 199 10.06 -6.09 -10.90
N TYR A 200 10.48 -7.27 -11.39
CA TYR A 200 9.80 -8.01 -12.46
C TYR A 200 8.30 -8.23 -12.26
N GLY A 201 7.85 -8.66 -11.07
CA GLY A 201 6.42 -8.91 -10.82
C GLY A 201 5.55 -7.66 -11.00
N ALA A 202 6.00 -6.51 -10.50
CA ALA A 202 5.28 -5.24 -10.67
C ALA A 202 5.27 -4.76 -12.13
N HIS A 203 6.36 -5.01 -12.86
CA HIS A 203 6.47 -4.66 -14.29
C HIS A 203 5.59 -5.55 -15.17
N LEU A 204 5.58 -6.86 -14.88
CA LEU A 204 4.71 -7.87 -15.50
C LEU A 204 3.23 -7.59 -15.27
N MET A 205 2.85 -7.17 -14.06
CA MET A 205 1.46 -6.77 -13.76
C MET A 205 1.08 -5.49 -14.50
N ALA A 206 2.00 -4.52 -14.66
CA ALA A 206 1.74 -3.32 -15.45
C ALA A 206 1.54 -3.65 -16.94
N HIS A 207 2.39 -4.50 -17.50
CA HIS A 207 2.25 -5.06 -18.85
C HIS A 207 0.91 -5.81 -19.04
N LEU A 208 0.55 -6.69 -18.09
CA LEU A 208 -0.73 -7.42 -18.13
C LEU A 208 -1.92 -6.46 -18.15
N LYS A 209 -1.94 -5.45 -17.28
CA LYS A 209 -3.02 -4.46 -17.20
C LYS A 209 -3.17 -3.68 -18.50
N ASP A 210 -2.06 -3.15 -19.03
CA ASP A 210 -2.08 -2.37 -20.26
C ASP A 210 -2.46 -3.23 -21.48
N TYR A 211 -1.94 -4.47 -21.57
CA TYR A 211 -2.29 -5.43 -22.62
C TYR A 211 -3.78 -5.81 -22.59
N VAL A 212 -4.30 -6.20 -21.42
CA VAL A 212 -5.69 -6.68 -21.26
C VAL A 212 -6.68 -5.56 -21.57
N LYS A 213 -6.43 -4.34 -21.10
CA LYS A 213 -7.23 -3.15 -21.42
C LYS A 213 -7.20 -2.77 -22.91
N ALA A 214 -6.09 -3.01 -23.60
CA ALA A 214 -5.95 -2.69 -25.02
C ALA A 214 -6.54 -3.77 -25.94
N SER A 215 -6.71 -5.01 -25.45
CA SER A 215 -7.10 -6.17 -26.26
C SER A 215 -8.46 -6.80 -25.89
N SER A 216 -9.15 -6.31 -24.86
CA SER A 216 -10.41 -6.88 -24.38
C SER A 216 -11.29 -5.89 -23.60
N ASP A 217 -12.51 -6.32 -23.25
CA ASP A 217 -13.47 -5.63 -22.39
C ASP A 217 -13.17 -5.76 -20.87
N VAL A 218 -12.09 -6.46 -20.51
CA VAL A 218 -11.76 -6.78 -19.12
C VAL A 218 -11.25 -5.54 -18.38
N MET A 219 -11.96 -5.17 -17.31
CA MET A 219 -11.63 -4.08 -16.40
C MET A 219 -11.34 -4.55 -14.97
N HIS A 220 -11.67 -5.80 -14.63
CA HIS A 220 -11.47 -6.38 -13.30
C HIS A 220 -10.58 -7.62 -13.36
N PHE A 221 -9.69 -7.77 -12.38
CA PHE A 221 -9.03 -9.05 -12.10
C PHE A 221 -9.54 -9.62 -10.78
N LEU A 222 -9.84 -10.92 -10.78
CA LEU A 222 -10.07 -11.70 -9.57
C LEU A 222 -8.96 -12.73 -9.42
N THR A 223 -8.52 -12.98 -8.19
CA THR A 223 -7.48 -13.97 -7.88
C THR A 223 -7.73 -14.55 -6.51
N TYR A 224 -7.37 -15.82 -6.30
CA TYR A 224 -7.08 -16.31 -4.95
C TYR A 224 -5.58 -16.10 -4.69
N ALA A 225 -5.27 -15.33 -3.66
CA ALA A 225 -3.90 -15.08 -3.21
C ALA A 225 -3.60 -15.95 -1.99
N ASP A 226 -2.42 -16.56 -1.94
CA ASP A 226 -1.93 -17.14 -0.69
C ASP A 226 -1.50 -16.03 0.27
N ASN A 227 -1.39 -16.34 1.57
CA ASN A 227 -1.09 -15.35 2.60
C ASN A 227 0.21 -14.56 2.33
N TYR A 228 1.22 -15.20 1.71
CA TYR A 228 2.48 -14.55 1.37
C TYR A 228 2.36 -13.59 0.17
N ALA A 229 1.48 -13.87 -0.82
CA ALA A 229 1.26 -12.99 -1.96
C ALA A 229 0.29 -11.82 -1.70
N ILE A 230 -0.51 -11.82 -0.62
CA ILE A 230 -1.44 -10.72 -0.29
C ILE A 230 -0.73 -9.35 -0.32
N GLY A 231 0.47 -9.25 0.24
CA GLY A 231 1.26 -8.01 0.25
C GLY A 231 1.71 -7.56 -1.15
N TYR A 232 1.97 -8.49 -2.06
CA TYR A 232 2.25 -8.20 -3.47
C TYR A 232 1.00 -7.71 -4.19
N PHE A 233 -0.12 -8.43 -4.07
CA PHE A 233 -1.40 -8.07 -4.72
C PHE A 233 -1.94 -6.74 -4.20
N LYS A 234 -1.89 -6.46 -2.89
CA LYS A 234 -2.19 -5.12 -2.31
C LYS A 234 -1.37 -4.02 -3.00
N LYS A 235 -0.05 -4.20 -3.15
CA LYS A 235 0.83 -3.26 -3.87
C LYS A 235 0.50 -3.12 -5.37
N GLN A 236 -0.18 -4.10 -5.96
CA GLN A 236 -0.70 -4.04 -7.33
C GLN A 236 -2.12 -3.46 -7.41
N GLY A 237 -2.69 -2.94 -6.32
CA GLY A 237 -4.04 -2.37 -6.30
C GLY A 237 -5.16 -3.42 -6.26
N PHE A 238 -4.91 -4.58 -5.66
CA PHE A 238 -5.95 -5.53 -5.28
C PHE A 238 -6.43 -5.27 -3.84
N THR A 239 -7.72 -5.44 -3.59
CA THR A 239 -8.35 -5.40 -2.27
C THR A 239 -8.99 -6.76 -1.95
N LYS A 240 -9.23 -7.06 -0.66
CA LYS A 240 -10.06 -8.19 -0.22
C LYS A 240 -11.56 -7.93 -0.45
N GLU A 241 -11.95 -6.67 -0.62
CA GLU A 241 -13.34 -6.26 -0.86
C GLU A 241 -13.75 -6.54 -2.31
N ILE A 242 -14.66 -7.49 -2.52
CA ILE A 242 -15.13 -7.86 -3.85
C ILE A 242 -16.37 -7.03 -4.20
N THR A 243 -16.16 -5.89 -4.88
CA THR A 243 -17.24 -5.01 -5.33
C THR A 243 -17.94 -5.49 -6.60
N LEU A 244 -17.37 -6.45 -7.33
CA LEU A 244 -18.00 -7.07 -8.49
C LEU A 244 -19.15 -7.99 -8.05
N GLU A 245 -20.35 -7.79 -8.60
CA GLU A 245 -21.55 -8.54 -8.21
C GLU A 245 -21.34 -10.06 -8.28
N LYS A 246 -21.75 -10.80 -7.24
CA LYS A 246 -21.56 -12.26 -7.13
C LYS A 246 -21.98 -13.03 -8.39
N ARG A 247 -23.12 -12.68 -9.02
CA ARG A 247 -23.62 -13.32 -10.26
C ARG A 247 -22.68 -13.23 -11.48
N ILE A 248 -21.72 -12.30 -11.46
CA ILE A 248 -20.76 -12.10 -12.54
C ILE A 248 -19.62 -13.12 -12.48
N TRP A 249 -19.19 -13.54 -11.28
CA TRP A 249 -17.97 -14.34 -11.10
C TRP A 249 -18.13 -15.65 -10.30
N MET A 250 -19.16 -15.74 -9.45
CA MET A 250 -19.41 -16.92 -8.62
C MET A 250 -19.75 -18.13 -9.50
N GLY A 251 -19.07 -19.26 -9.27
CA GLY A 251 -19.15 -20.46 -10.11
C GLY A 251 -18.33 -20.42 -11.41
N TYR A 252 -17.68 -19.29 -11.75
CA TYR A 252 -16.83 -19.17 -12.94
C TYR A 252 -15.34 -19.34 -12.65
N ILE A 253 -14.89 -18.76 -11.54
CA ILE A 253 -13.51 -18.90 -11.04
C ILE A 253 -13.33 -20.21 -10.24
N LYS A 254 -12.09 -20.57 -9.91
CA LYS A 254 -11.78 -21.68 -9.04
C LYS A 254 -11.51 -21.21 -7.61
N ASP A 255 -12.16 -21.88 -6.67
CA ASP A 255 -11.91 -21.70 -5.24
C ASP A 255 -10.68 -22.52 -4.84
N TYR A 256 -9.79 -21.92 -4.04
CA TYR A 256 -8.57 -22.56 -3.57
C TYR A 256 -8.53 -22.55 -2.04
N GLU A 257 -8.42 -23.74 -1.45
CA GLU A 257 -8.36 -23.91 0.00
C GLU A 257 -7.18 -23.12 0.61
N GLY A 258 -7.46 -22.31 1.64
CA GLY A 258 -6.48 -21.43 2.26
C GLY A 258 -6.03 -20.23 1.41
N GLY A 259 -6.67 -19.96 0.27
CA GLY A 259 -6.49 -18.74 -0.50
C GLY A 259 -7.46 -17.63 -0.08
N THR A 260 -7.00 -16.39 -0.03
CA THR A 260 -7.85 -15.20 0.13
C THR A 260 -8.27 -14.69 -1.25
N ILE A 261 -9.57 -14.60 -1.52
CA ILE A 261 -10.08 -13.94 -2.74
C ILE A 261 -9.74 -12.44 -2.72
N MET A 262 -9.27 -11.91 -3.84
CA MET A 262 -8.93 -10.50 -4.00
C MET A 262 -9.35 -9.97 -5.38
N GLN A 263 -9.79 -8.71 -5.42
CA GLN A 263 -10.21 -8.00 -6.64
C GLN A 263 -9.30 -6.81 -6.94
N CYS A 264 -8.88 -6.63 -8.19
CA CYS A 264 -8.34 -5.38 -8.72
C CYS A 264 -9.30 -4.79 -9.74
N THR A 265 -9.70 -3.53 -9.54
CA THR A 265 -10.42 -2.74 -10.56
C THR A 265 -9.43 -1.82 -11.25
N MET A 266 -9.33 -1.90 -12.58
CA MET A 266 -8.38 -1.09 -13.35
C MET A 266 -8.90 0.33 -13.58
N LEU A 267 -7.98 1.30 -13.59
CA LEU A 267 -8.30 2.70 -13.87
C LEU A 267 -8.39 2.92 -15.39
N PRO A 268 -9.52 3.40 -15.95
CA PRO A 268 -9.73 3.45 -17.40
C PRO A 268 -8.66 4.25 -18.15
N ARG A 269 -8.31 5.45 -17.65
CA ARG A 269 -7.44 6.42 -18.33
C ARG A 269 -5.94 6.26 -18.06
N VAL A 270 -5.54 5.34 -17.19
CA VAL A 270 -4.13 5.16 -16.79
C VAL A 270 -3.45 4.11 -17.65
N ARG A 271 -2.25 4.42 -18.15
CA ARG A 271 -1.30 3.43 -18.68
C ARG A 271 -0.35 3.03 -17.55
N TYR A 272 -0.42 1.79 -17.11
CA TYR A 272 0.27 1.30 -15.92
C TYR A 272 1.80 1.28 -16.07
N LEU A 273 2.32 1.06 -17.28
CA LEU A 273 3.76 1.17 -17.55
C LEU A 273 4.29 2.60 -17.34
N GLU A 274 3.45 3.62 -17.58
CA GLU A 274 3.79 5.04 -17.42
C GLU A 274 3.42 5.60 -16.02
N GLN A 275 2.82 4.80 -15.13
CA GLN A 275 2.22 5.29 -13.88
C GLN A 275 3.23 6.05 -13.00
N GLY A 276 4.48 5.60 -12.92
CA GLY A 276 5.51 6.27 -12.12
C GLY A 276 5.87 7.66 -12.66
N ARG A 277 5.97 7.79 -14.00
CA ARG A 277 6.23 9.06 -14.68
C ARG A 277 5.01 10.00 -14.58
N MET A 278 3.80 9.45 -14.63
CA MET A 278 2.55 10.20 -14.41
C MET A 278 2.47 10.76 -12.98
N LEU A 279 2.68 9.92 -11.96
CA LEU A 279 2.64 10.32 -10.55
C LEU A 279 3.72 11.36 -10.22
N LEU A 280 4.93 11.23 -10.78
CA LEU A 280 5.98 12.24 -10.61
C LEU A 280 5.57 13.60 -11.21
N LYS A 281 4.98 13.62 -12.40
CA LYS A 281 4.44 14.84 -13.03
C LYS A 281 3.31 15.47 -12.20
N GLN A 282 2.40 14.65 -11.66
CA GLN A 282 1.32 15.12 -10.79
C GLN A 282 1.85 15.73 -9.49
N LYS A 283 2.78 15.03 -8.81
CA LYS A 283 3.46 15.53 -7.61
C LYS A 283 4.12 16.89 -7.85
N GLU A 284 4.82 17.05 -8.97
CA GLU A 284 5.54 18.29 -9.27
C GLU A 284 4.63 19.42 -9.78
N CYS A 285 3.49 19.11 -10.39
CA CYS A 285 2.43 20.10 -10.64
C CYS A 285 1.87 20.65 -9.32
N ILE A 286 1.59 19.77 -8.34
CA ILE A 286 1.14 20.15 -7.01
C ILE A 286 2.23 20.97 -6.29
N LEU A 287 3.48 20.51 -6.29
CA LEU A 287 4.60 21.23 -5.67
C LEU A 287 4.89 22.58 -6.33
N ALA A 288 4.74 22.71 -7.66
CA ALA A 288 4.87 24.00 -8.33
C ALA A 288 3.78 24.98 -7.88
N LYS A 289 2.52 24.51 -7.73
CA LYS A 289 1.44 25.33 -7.17
C LYS A 289 1.71 25.69 -5.71
N ILE A 290 2.21 24.77 -4.89
CA ILE A 290 2.62 25.04 -3.50
C ILE A 290 3.73 26.10 -3.47
N ARG A 291 4.81 25.95 -4.25
CA ARG A 291 5.94 26.90 -4.32
C ARG A 291 5.53 28.33 -4.69
N ALA A 292 4.44 28.50 -5.45
CA ALA A 292 3.92 29.82 -5.84
C ALA A 292 3.29 30.62 -4.68
N TYR A 293 2.83 29.95 -3.61
CA TYR A 293 2.20 30.59 -2.44
C TYR A 293 2.97 30.35 -1.14
N SER A 294 3.68 29.22 -1.03
CA SER A 294 4.39 28.77 0.16
C SER A 294 5.72 29.49 0.33
N LYS A 295 5.86 30.15 1.48
CA LYS A 295 7.12 30.72 1.98
C LYS A 295 7.99 29.69 2.71
N SER A 296 7.59 28.42 2.81
CA SER A 296 8.29 27.37 3.57
C SER A 296 9.68 27.02 3.03
N HIS A 297 10.03 27.49 1.84
CA HIS A 297 11.37 27.35 1.25
C HIS A 297 12.35 28.47 1.67
N ILE A 298 11.86 29.50 2.38
CA ILE A 298 12.69 30.59 2.89
C ILE A 298 13.38 30.11 4.17
N VAL A 299 14.71 29.99 4.12
CA VAL A 299 15.52 29.70 5.29
C VAL A 299 15.71 31.00 6.08
N HIS A 300 15.07 31.08 7.25
CA HIS A 300 15.23 32.21 8.16
C HIS A 300 16.51 32.04 8.98
N ALA A 301 17.26 33.14 9.17
CA ALA A 301 18.42 33.15 10.05
C ALA A 301 17.99 32.90 11.52
N PRO A 302 18.85 32.27 12.35
CA PRO A 302 18.56 32.10 13.76
C PRO A 302 18.35 33.45 14.47
N PRO A 303 17.50 33.52 15.51
CA PRO A 303 17.33 34.71 16.34
C PRO A 303 18.66 35.26 16.86
N LYS A 304 18.80 36.60 16.89
CA LYS A 304 20.04 37.29 17.29
C LYS A 304 20.43 36.98 18.74
N GLU A 305 19.42 36.71 19.55
CA GLU A 305 19.46 36.38 20.96
C GLU A 305 20.21 35.06 21.23
N TRP A 306 20.25 34.15 20.23
CA TRP A 306 20.96 32.87 20.32
C TRP A 306 22.45 32.95 20.00
N LYS A 307 22.99 34.13 19.64
CA LYS A 307 24.41 34.32 19.32
C LYS A 307 25.37 33.84 20.42
N ASN A 308 24.93 33.92 21.68
CA ASN A 308 25.71 33.51 22.86
C ASN A 308 25.10 32.27 23.55
N GLY A 309 24.46 31.37 22.79
CA GLY A 309 23.79 30.17 23.28
C GLY A 309 22.26 30.23 23.23
N VAL A 310 21.61 29.07 23.15
CA VAL A 310 20.15 28.95 23.02
C VAL A 310 19.47 29.44 24.29
N LYS A 311 18.45 30.30 24.13
CA LYS A 311 17.60 30.83 25.20
C LYS A 311 16.13 30.72 24.79
N PRO A 312 15.18 30.57 25.73
CA PRO A 312 13.77 30.69 25.40
C PRO A 312 13.47 32.05 24.76
N ILE A 313 12.68 32.03 23.68
CA ILE A 313 12.19 33.20 22.95
C ILE A 313 10.70 32.97 22.71
N ASP A 314 9.89 34.02 22.79
CA ASP A 314 8.49 33.98 22.38
C ASP A 314 8.38 33.66 20.87
N PRO A 315 7.77 32.53 20.46
CA PRO A 315 7.65 32.21 19.03
C PRO A 315 6.89 33.28 18.24
N LEU A 316 5.96 34.03 18.85
CA LEU A 316 5.22 35.10 18.17
C LEU A 316 6.09 36.34 17.89
N SER A 317 7.22 36.51 18.60
CA SER A 317 8.19 37.57 18.31
C SER A 317 9.00 37.30 17.02
N ILE A 318 8.92 36.08 16.46
CA ILE A 318 9.58 35.71 15.21
C ILE A 318 8.61 35.98 14.05
N PRO A 319 8.87 36.96 13.16
CA PRO A 319 7.88 37.38 12.15
C PRO A 319 7.45 36.27 11.18
N ALA A 320 8.31 35.28 10.94
CA ALA A 320 8.00 34.12 10.10
C ALA A 320 6.99 33.16 10.74
N ILE A 321 7.02 33.02 12.08
CA ILE A 321 6.11 32.17 12.85
C ILE A 321 4.76 32.89 13.01
N ALA A 322 4.78 34.19 13.33
CA ALA A 322 3.56 35.00 13.34
C ALA A 322 2.85 34.98 11.96
N ALA A 323 3.61 35.11 10.87
CA ALA A 323 3.07 35.10 9.51
C ALA A 323 2.61 33.73 8.99
N SER A 324 2.92 32.62 9.68
CA SER A 324 2.42 31.29 9.31
C SER A 324 1.04 30.97 9.91
N GLY A 325 0.52 31.83 10.79
CA GLY A 325 -0.70 31.55 11.56
C GLY A 325 -0.48 30.55 12.70
N TRP A 326 0.78 30.30 13.09
CA TRP A 326 1.12 29.46 14.23
C TRP A 326 0.49 30.00 15.52
N SER A 327 0.02 29.10 16.37
CA SER A 327 -0.46 29.39 17.71
C SER A 327 0.03 28.33 18.70
N PRO A 328 0.15 28.65 20.00
CA PRO A 328 0.50 27.68 21.03
C PRO A 328 -0.44 26.47 21.05
N ASP A 329 -1.74 26.66 20.76
CA ASP A 329 -2.73 25.58 20.74
C ASP A 329 -2.52 24.61 19.57
N MET A 330 -2.19 25.12 18.38
CA MET A 330 -1.82 24.27 17.23
C MET A 330 -0.53 23.50 17.47
N ASP A 331 0.45 24.11 18.13
CA ASP A 331 1.72 23.47 18.49
C ASP A 331 1.55 22.42 19.58
N ALA A 332 0.73 22.69 20.59
CA ALA A 332 0.33 21.71 21.59
C ALA A 332 -0.39 20.51 20.94
N LEU A 333 -1.35 20.75 20.05
CA LEU A 333 -2.05 19.70 19.32
C LEU A 333 -1.11 18.90 18.39
N ALA A 334 -0.18 19.55 17.70
CA ALA A 334 0.79 18.88 16.83
C ALA A 334 1.84 18.05 17.60
N ARG A 335 2.08 18.38 18.87
CA ARG A 335 2.97 17.64 19.79
C ARG A 335 2.25 16.55 20.60
N GLN A 336 0.91 16.53 20.61
CA GLN A 336 0.19 15.42 21.21
C GLN A 336 0.55 14.12 20.48
N PRO A 337 0.98 13.06 21.19
CA PRO A 337 1.14 11.75 20.58
C PRO A 337 -0.17 11.34 19.93
N ARG A 338 -0.13 10.99 18.63
CA ARG A 338 -1.33 10.54 17.90
C ARG A 338 -1.94 9.28 18.52
N HIS A 339 -1.10 8.48 19.16
CA HIS A 339 -1.44 7.21 19.80
C HIS A 339 -0.77 7.09 21.17
N GLY A 340 -1.24 6.17 22.00
CA GLY A 340 -0.69 5.88 23.33
C GLY A 340 0.79 5.45 23.33
N PRO A 341 1.50 5.54 24.48
CA PRO A 341 2.94 5.31 24.56
C PRO A 341 3.38 3.88 24.19
N ASN A 342 2.47 2.90 24.32
CA ASN A 342 2.69 1.49 24.00
C ASN A 342 2.34 1.11 22.54
N TYR A 343 1.79 2.05 21.76
CA TYR A 343 1.17 1.76 20.45
C TYR A 343 2.09 0.99 19.50
N ASN A 344 3.34 1.46 19.34
CA ASN A 344 4.28 0.85 18.40
C ASN A 344 4.67 -0.57 18.82
N GLN A 345 4.92 -0.81 20.11
CA GLN A 345 5.23 -2.14 20.64
C GLN A 345 4.03 -3.09 20.48
N LEU A 346 2.81 -2.62 20.73
CA LEU A 346 1.58 -3.41 20.53
C LEU A 346 1.35 -3.72 19.04
N LEU A 347 1.61 -2.75 18.16
CA LEU A 347 1.52 -2.93 16.71
C LEU A 347 2.55 -3.95 16.22
N HIS A 348 3.79 -3.92 16.71
CA HIS A 348 4.80 -4.93 16.42
C HIS A 348 4.37 -6.33 16.92
N LEU A 349 3.93 -6.45 18.17
CA LEU A 349 3.45 -7.72 18.74
C LEU A 349 2.25 -8.29 17.96
N LEU A 350 1.30 -7.44 17.55
CA LEU A 350 0.16 -7.87 16.74
C LEU A 350 0.60 -8.35 15.35
N ASN A 351 1.50 -7.62 14.69
CA ASN A 351 2.05 -8.03 13.39
C ASN A 351 2.80 -9.36 13.49
N ASP A 352 3.62 -9.57 14.53
CA ASP A 352 4.33 -10.83 14.72
C ASP A 352 3.38 -12.00 14.98
N MET A 353 2.32 -11.78 15.76
CA MET A 353 1.26 -12.77 15.94
C MET A 353 0.51 -13.07 14.63
N GLN A 354 0.10 -12.06 13.86
CA GLN A 354 -0.60 -12.23 12.58
C GLN A 354 0.27 -12.96 11.53
N ASN A 355 1.58 -12.74 11.52
CA ASN A 355 2.50 -13.37 10.57
C ASN A 355 2.96 -14.78 10.98
N HIS A 356 2.68 -15.22 12.21
CA HIS A 356 3.07 -16.55 12.69
C HIS A 356 2.31 -17.67 11.96
N ASN A 357 2.99 -18.78 11.61
CA ASN A 357 2.40 -19.89 10.84
C ASN A 357 1.16 -20.57 11.48
N SER A 358 0.89 -20.32 12.76
CA SER A 358 -0.31 -20.81 13.48
C SER A 358 -1.42 -19.76 13.63
N ALA A 359 -1.31 -18.60 13.00
CA ALA A 359 -2.26 -17.49 13.11
C ALA A 359 -3.52 -17.64 12.25
N TRP A 360 -3.49 -18.52 11.24
CA TRP A 360 -4.52 -18.62 10.20
C TRP A 360 -5.98 -18.70 10.68
N PRO A 361 -6.35 -19.32 11.83
CA PRO A 361 -7.75 -19.35 12.28
C PRO A 361 -8.21 -18.05 12.96
N PHE A 362 -7.28 -17.13 13.24
CA PHE A 362 -7.49 -15.97 14.12
C PHE A 362 -7.34 -14.63 13.39
N LEU A 363 -7.09 -14.66 12.06
CA LEU A 363 -6.82 -13.44 11.27
C LEU A 363 -8.05 -12.57 11.03
N VAL A 364 -9.26 -13.14 11.13
CA VAL A 364 -10.56 -12.52 10.85
C VAL A 364 -11.65 -13.15 11.73
N PRO A 365 -12.82 -12.52 11.91
CA PRO A 365 -13.94 -13.12 12.64
C PRO A 365 -14.37 -14.45 12.03
N VAL A 366 -14.83 -15.39 12.88
CA VAL A 366 -15.43 -16.66 12.43
C VAL A 366 -16.73 -16.36 11.68
N ASN A 367 -16.81 -16.74 10.41
CA ASN A 367 -17.99 -16.50 9.60
C ASN A 367 -19.18 -17.37 10.07
N ARG A 368 -20.33 -16.73 10.32
CA ARG A 368 -21.56 -17.43 10.75
C ARG A 368 -22.11 -18.37 9.67
N ASP A 369 -21.90 -18.05 8.40
CA ASP A 369 -22.35 -18.90 7.29
C ASP A 369 -21.54 -20.21 7.20
N ASP A 370 -20.28 -20.18 7.64
CA ASP A 370 -19.38 -21.34 7.65
C ASP A 370 -19.48 -22.15 8.97
N VAL A 371 -19.81 -21.49 10.09
CA VAL A 371 -19.92 -22.11 11.42
C VAL A 371 -21.16 -21.58 12.16
N ALA A 372 -22.30 -22.20 11.87
CA ALA A 372 -23.63 -21.69 12.23
C ALA A 372 -23.87 -21.48 13.75
N ASP A 373 -23.39 -22.40 14.60
CA ASP A 373 -23.60 -22.41 16.05
C ASP A 373 -22.51 -21.65 16.83
N TYR A 374 -21.46 -21.14 16.16
CA TYR A 374 -20.31 -20.53 16.83
C TYR A 374 -20.71 -19.41 17.79
N TYR A 375 -21.58 -18.50 17.36
CA TYR A 375 -22.06 -17.36 18.15
C TYR A 375 -23.12 -17.74 19.20
N ASP A 376 -23.66 -18.97 19.12
CA ASP A 376 -24.52 -19.52 20.16
C ASP A 376 -23.68 -20.06 21.34
N VAL A 377 -22.45 -20.52 21.08
CA VAL A 377 -21.49 -21.00 22.08
C VAL A 377 -20.54 -19.90 22.59
N ILE A 378 -20.06 -19.03 21.70
CA ILE A 378 -19.11 -17.94 21.98
C ILE A 378 -19.85 -16.60 22.04
N LYS A 379 -19.84 -15.95 23.21
CA LYS A 379 -20.61 -14.72 23.48
C LYS A 379 -19.79 -13.43 23.31
N GLU A 380 -18.48 -13.52 23.49
CA GLU A 380 -17.54 -12.40 23.30
C GLU A 380 -16.52 -12.81 22.23
N PRO A 381 -16.88 -12.75 20.93
CA PRO A 381 -15.98 -13.09 19.84
C PRO A 381 -14.81 -12.09 19.75
N MET A 382 -13.63 -12.58 19.39
CA MET A 382 -12.43 -11.77 19.18
C MET A 382 -11.52 -12.43 18.14
N ASP A 383 -10.82 -11.61 17.36
CA ASP A 383 -9.88 -11.99 16.30
C ASP A 383 -8.87 -10.86 16.06
N PHE A 384 -7.78 -11.13 15.33
CA PHE A 384 -6.71 -10.17 15.14
C PHE A 384 -7.04 -8.97 14.24
N SER A 385 -8.06 -9.04 13.37
CA SER A 385 -8.49 -7.87 12.59
C SER A 385 -9.39 -6.94 13.42
N THR A 386 -10.17 -7.51 14.34
CA THR A 386 -10.84 -6.74 15.39
C THR A 386 -9.81 -6.10 16.33
N MET A 387 -8.78 -6.83 16.77
CA MET A 387 -7.69 -6.26 17.57
C MET A 387 -6.91 -5.15 16.83
N GLU A 388 -6.62 -5.31 15.54
CA GLU A 388 -5.98 -4.28 14.70
C GLU A 388 -6.84 -3.00 14.67
N SER A 389 -8.16 -3.15 14.49
CA SER A 389 -9.12 -2.05 14.50
C SER A 389 -9.22 -1.35 15.86
N LYS A 390 -9.12 -2.11 16.97
CA LYS A 390 -9.11 -1.56 18.33
C LYS A 390 -7.81 -0.83 18.65
N LEU A 391 -6.68 -1.30 18.15
CA LEU A 391 -5.37 -0.67 18.34
C LEU A 391 -5.28 0.66 17.59
N GLU A 392 -5.63 0.71 16.31
CA GLU A 392 -5.68 1.95 15.50
C GLU A 392 -6.65 3.01 16.06
N ALA A 393 -7.62 2.60 16.88
CA ALA A 393 -8.58 3.45 17.59
C ALA A 393 -8.19 3.75 19.06
N ASP A 394 -6.95 3.48 19.46
CA ASP A 394 -6.39 3.69 20.82
C ASP A 394 -7.22 3.06 21.97
N GLN A 395 -7.88 1.93 21.71
CA GLN A 395 -8.69 1.21 22.71
C GLN A 395 -7.89 0.27 23.62
N TYR A 396 -6.56 0.24 23.47
CA TYR A 396 -5.64 -0.47 24.37
C TYR A 396 -4.79 0.56 25.11
N LEU A 397 -5.25 0.94 26.31
CA LEU A 397 -4.57 1.94 27.14
C LEU A 397 -3.32 1.33 27.77
N THR A 398 -3.39 0.04 28.13
CA THR A 398 -2.27 -0.72 28.68
C THR A 398 -2.01 -2.03 27.90
N PRO A 399 -0.82 -2.64 28.01
CA PRO A 399 -0.54 -3.92 27.37
C PRO A 399 -1.45 -5.06 27.87
N GLU A 400 -1.93 -4.98 29.10
CA GLU A 400 -2.86 -5.93 29.70
C GLU A 400 -4.23 -5.93 28.99
N ASP A 401 -4.71 -4.77 28.52
CA ASP A 401 -5.95 -4.70 27.71
C ASP A 401 -5.81 -5.51 26.41
N PHE A 402 -4.65 -5.38 25.75
CA PHE A 402 -4.32 -6.11 24.52
C PHE A 402 -4.14 -7.62 24.80
N ILE A 403 -3.42 -7.97 25.87
CA ILE A 403 -3.21 -9.36 26.30
C ILE A 403 -4.55 -10.02 26.66
N LYS A 404 -5.49 -9.30 27.27
CA LYS A 404 -6.83 -9.80 27.60
C LYS A 404 -7.59 -10.22 26.33
N ASP A 405 -7.61 -9.37 25.30
CA ASP A 405 -8.24 -9.70 24.02
C ASP A 405 -7.51 -10.83 23.29
N ALA A 406 -6.18 -10.86 23.29
CA ALA A 406 -5.42 -11.97 22.71
C ALA A 406 -5.72 -13.31 23.42
N LYS A 407 -5.80 -13.31 24.75
CA LYS A 407 -6.23 -14.50 25.52
C LYS A 407 -7.68 -14.88 25.23
N LEU A 408 -8.57 -13.91 24.99
CA LEU A 408 -9.95 -14.17 24.59
C LEU A 408 -10.01 -14.91 23.23
N VAL A 409 -9.20 -14.56 22.24
CA VAL A 409 -9.04 -15.33 20.98
C VAL A 409 -8.72 -16.80 21.28
N PHE A 410 -7.68 -17.06 22.07
CA PHE A 410 -7.21 -18.42 22.35
C PHE A 410 -8.19 -19.22 23.24
N ASN A 411 -8.83 -18.57 24.20
CA ASN A 411 -9.82 -19.18 25.09
C ASN A 411 -11.12 -19.50 24.36
N ASN A 412 -11.62 -18.63 23.49
CA ASN A 412 -12.75 -18.92 22.62
C ASN A 412 -12.45 -20.10 21.69
N CYS A 413 -11.25 -20.14 21.11
CA CYS A 413 -10.80 -21.26 20.30
C CYS A 413 -10.86 -22.58 21.07
N ARG A 414 -10.30 -22.64 22.29
CA ARG A 414 -10.32 -23.85 23.15
C ARG A 414 -11.70 -24.20 23.71
N LYS A 415 -12.56 -23.20 23.93
CA LYS A 415 -13.94 -23.41 24.39
C LYS A 415 -14.81 -24.08 23.32
N TYR A 416 -14.64 -23.68 22.05
CA TYR A 416 -15.40 -24.22 20.93
C TYR A 416 -14.78 -25.50 20.34
N ASN A 417 -13.44 -25.60 20.28
CA ASN A 417 -12.74 -26.70 19.63
C ASN A 417 -12.07 -27.66 20.63
N ASN A 418 -12.24 -28.97 20.42
CA ASN A 418 -11.54 -30.00 21.18
C ASN A 418 -10.00 -29.86 21.06
N GLU A 419 -9.26 -30.19 22.13
CA GLU A 419 -7.80 -30.06 22.22
C GLU A 419 -7.01 -30.81 21.13
N SER A 420 -7.57 -31.90 20.61
CA SER A 420 -6.95 -32.68 19.53
C SER A 420 -6.96 -31.97 18.17
N THR A 421 -7.79 -30.94 17.99
CA THR A 421 -7.98 -30.24 16.71
C THR A 421 -6.75 -29.42 16.29
N PRO A 422 -6.56 -29.15 14.99
CA PRO A 422 -5.58 -28.19 14.52
C PRO A 422 -5.78 -26.79 15.11
N TYR A 423 -7.02 -26.38 15.37
CA TYR A 423 -7.40 -25.10 15.95
C TYR A 423 -6.85 -24.90 17.36
N ALA A 424 -7.18 -25.79 18.30
CA ALA A 424 -6.69 -25.73 19.68
C ALA A 424 -5.14 -25.84 19.75
N LYS A 425 -4.54 -26.70 18.91
CA LYS A 425 -3.08 -26.78 18.76
C LYS A 425 -2.45 -25.48 18.25
N SER A 426 -3.16 -24.73 17.40
CA SER A 426 -2.70 -23.46 16.86
C SER A 426 -2.81 -22.33 17.89
N ALA A 427 -3.90 -22.27 18.64
CA ALA A 427 -4.06 -21.36 19.79
C ALA A 427 -2.93 -21.55 20.81
N ASN A 428 -2.66 -22.80 21.24
CA ASN A 428 -1.63 -23.10 22.23
C ASN A 428 -0.22 -22.72 21.76
N LYS A 429 0.10 -22.92 20.47
CA LYS A 429 1.37 -22.48 19.87
C LYS A 429 1.49 -20.96 19.85
N LEU A 430 0.43 -20.26 19.47
CA LEU A 430 0.45 -18.82 19.26
C LEU A 430 0.42 -18.04 20.58
N GLU A 431 -0.32 -18.53 21.58
CA GLU A 431 -0.27 -17.97 22.94
C GLU A 431 1.12 -18.12 23.57
N LYS A 432 1.78 -19.27 23.38
CA LYS A 432 3.17 -19.47 23.81
C LYS A 432 4.13 -18.51 23.08
N PHE A 433 3.93 -18.29 21.78
CA PHE A 433 4.73 -17.34 20.99
C PHE A 433 4.52 -15.90 21.46
N MET A 434 3.27 -15.47 21.65
CA MET A 434 2.91 -14.15 22.19
C MET A 434 3.61 -13.89 23.52
N TYR A 435 3.54 -14.83 24.47
CA TYR A 435 4.19 -14.68 25.77
C TYR A 435 5.72 -14.63 25.67
N ALA A 436 6.34 -15.34 24.72
CA ALA A 436 7.79 -15.25 24.49
C ALA A 436 8.20 -13.88 23.91
N GLN A 437 7.36 -13.25 23.07
CA GLN A 437 7.60 -11.88 22.59
C GLN A 437 7.42 -10.85 23.72
N ILE A 438 6.41 -11.01 24.57
CA ILE A 438 6.19 -10.16 25.75
C ILE A 438 7.37 -10.27 26.74
N GLU A 439 7.89 -11.48 26.96
CA GLU A 439 9.05 -11.73 27.83
C GLU A 439 10.34 -11.08 27.30
N ALA A 440 10.48 -10.95 25.98
CA ALA A 440 11.61 -10.28 25.32
C ALA A 440 11.56 -8.74 25.38
N ILE A 441 10.42 -8.15 25.76
CA ILE A 441 10.26 -6.70 25.96
C ILE A 441 10.54 -6.40 27.45
N PRO A 442 11.65 -5.74 27.80
CA PRO A 442 12.05 -5.57 29.21
C PRO A 442 10.96 -4.96 30.09
N GLU A 443 10.27 -3.95 29.58
CA GLU A 443 9.19 -3.22 30.24
C GLU A 443 7.98 -4.12 30.56
N TRP A 444 7.73 -5.16 29.74
CA TRP A 444 6.55 -6.02 29.84
C TRP A 444 6.87 -7.44 30.30
N SER A 445 8.14 -7.75 30.54
CA SER A 445 8.63 -9.07 30.98
C SER A 445 7.84 -9.65 32.18
N HIS A 446 7.46 -8.80 33.13
CA HIS A 446 6.63 -9.15 34.30
C HIS A 446 5.22 -9.66 33.93
N LEU A 447 4.66 -9.22 32.80
CA LEU A 447 3.35 -9.68 32.30
C LEU A 447 3.40 -11.11 31.78
N ALA A 448 4.56 -11.59 31.32
CA ALA A 448 4.79 -12.98 30.95
C ALA A 448 4.97 -13.92 32.15
N THR A 449 5.13 -13.38 33.36
CA THR A 449 5.32 -14.14 34.61
C THR A 449 4.02 -14.39 35.38
N SER A 450 2.94 -13.64 35.11
CA SER A 450 1.61 -13.81 35.77
C SER A 450 0.77 -14.98 35.21
N LYS A 451 1.42 -16.11 34.93
CA LYS A 451 0.83 -17.30 34.29
C LYS A 451 -0.14 -18.06 35.19
#